data_AF-A0A9E2LNX8-F1
#
_entry.id   AF-A0A9E2LNX8-F1
#
_cell.length_a   1.000
_cell.length_b   1.000
_cell.length_c   1.000
_cell.angle_alpha   90.00
_cell.angle_beta   90.00
_cell.angle_gamma   90.00
#
_symmetry.space_group_name_H-M   'P 1'
#
loop_
_entity.id
_entity.type
_entity.pdbx_description
1 polymer ?
#
loop_
_entity_poly.entity_id
_entity_poly.type
_entity_poly.pdbx_seq_one_letter_code
_entity_poly.pdbx_strand_id
1 'polypeptide(L)'
;MLTQTKQLLQSTGLLDKLSASELLTEKLGEKLEKYIITALANSIPDDKAAELEEKINDDDPKLAEYLKSNVPDYESILQTAVDNFVADAEKTL
;
A
#
# COMPACT_ATOMS: atom_id res chain seq x y z
N MET A 1 3.58 28.89 -22.53
CA MET A 1 3.24 27.56 -23.09
C MET A 1 2.61 26.62 -22.05
N LEU A 2 3.11 26.53 -20.81
CA LEU A 2 2.49 25.74 -19.72
C LEU A 2 1.01 26.07 -19.44
N THR A 3 0.59 27.33 -19.60
CA THR A 3 -0.78 27.78 -19.31
C THR A 3 -1.82 27.28 -20.31
N GLN A 4 -1.45 27.14 -21.59
CA GLN A 4 -2.36 26.64 -22.63
C GLN A 4 -2.59 25.13 -22.49
N THR A 5 -1.56 24.37 -22.13
CA THR A 5 -1.66 22.93 -21.88
C THR A 5 -2.57 22.63 -20.68
N LYS A 6 -2.47 23.41 -19.58
CA LYS A 6 -3.35 23.27 -18.42
C LYS A 6 -4.82 23.59 -18.74
N GLN A 7 -5.08 24.64 -19.53
CA GLN A 7 -6.45 24.99 -19.94
C GLN A 7 -7.07 23.95 -20.88
N LEU A 8 -6.27 23.34 -21.77
CA LEU A 8 -6.72 22.27 -22.66
C LEU A 8 -7.03 20.97 -21.89
N LEU A 9 -6.24 20.66 -20.86
CA LEU A 9 -6.47 19.49 -20.00
C LEU A 9 -7.68 19.69 -19.08
N GLN A 10 -7.96 20.91 -18.64
CA GLN A 10 -9.17 21.24 -17.88
C GLN A 10 -10.43 21.18 -18.76
N SER A 11 -10.39 21.71 -19.99
CA SER A 11 -11.56 21.70 -20.89
C SER A 11 -11.94 20.32 -21.39
N THR A 12 -11.01 19.37 -21.35
CA THR A 12 -11.23 17.96 -21.73
C THR A 12 -11.61 17.06 -20.55
N GLY A 13 -11.68 17.60 -19.33
CA GLY A 13 -11.89 16.83 -18.09
C GLY A 13 -10.75 15.85 -17.79
N LEU A 14 -9.65 15.91 -18.55
CA LEU A 14 -8.46 15.10 -18.34
C LEU A 14 -7.73 15.50 -17.06
N LEU A 15 -7.77 16.78 -16.67
CA LEU A 15 -7.16 17.23 -15.43
C LEU A 15 -7.83 16.59 -14.21
N ASP A 16 -9.16 16.52 -14.19
CA ASP A 16 -9.92 15.89 -13.10
C ASP A 16 -9.70 14.37 -13.05
N LYS A 17 -9.59 13.73 -14.22
CA LYS A 17 -9.23 12.31 -14.33
C LYS A 17 -7.80 12.03 -13.88
N LEU A 18 -6.85 12.93 -14.15
CA LEU A 18 -5.47 12.81 -13.71
C LEU A 18 -5.39 12.93 -12.18
N SER A 19 -6.03 13.95 -11.60
CA SER A 19 -6.11 14.11 -10.15
C SER A 19 -6.82 12.94 -9.48
N ALA A 20 -7.89 12.41 -10.09
CA ALA A 20 -8.58 11.21 -9.60
C ALA A 20 -7.70 9.96 -9.71
N SER A 21 -6.89 9.84 -10.76
CA SER A 21 -5.91 8.76 -10.93
C SER A 21 -4.80 8.84 -9.88
N GLU A 22 -4.31 10.04 -9.57
CA GLU A 22 -3.31 10.26 -8.51
C GLU A 22 -3.88 9.89 -7.13
N LEU A 23 -5.09 10.39 -6.82
CA LEU A 23 -5.80 10.03 -5.58
C LEU A 23 -6.13 8.53 -5.50
N LEU A 24 -6.46 7.90 -6.62
CA LEU A 24 -6.66 6.45 -6.68
C LEU A 24 -5.36 5.71 -6.42
N THR A 25 -4.24 6.18 -6.98
CA THR A 25 -2.92 5.57 -6.79
C THR A 25 -2.47 5.69 -5.34
N GLU A 26 -2.65 6.86 -4.70
CA GLU A 26 -2.37 7.05 -3.27
C GLU A 26 -3.25 6.15 -2.41
N LYS A 27 -4.57 6.13 -2.63
CA LYS A 27 -5.50 5.28 -1.85
C LYS A 27 -5.25 3.80 -2.04
N LEU A 28 -4.91 3.36 -3.26
CA LEU A 28 -4.51 1.98 -3.51
C LEU A 28 -3.18 1.66 -2.81
N GLY A 29 -2.23 2.59 -2.81
CA GLY A 29 -0.97 2.47 -2.08
C GLY A 29 -1.19 2.26 -0.59
N GLU A 30 -1.96 3.14 0.06
CA GLU A 30 -2.29 3.02 1.50
C GLU A 30 -3.02 1.72 1.82
N LYS A 31 -3.94 1.29 0.94
CA LYS A 31 -4.72 0.06 1.16
C LYS A 31 -3.85 -1.19 0.97
N LEU A 32 -2.97 -1.18 -0.03
CA LEU A 32 -2.01 -2.26 -0.28
C LEU A 32 -1.01 -2.36 0.88
N GLU A 33 -0.49 -1.23 1.35
CA GLU A 33 0.42 -1.17 2.49
C GLU A 33 -0.20 -1.77 3.75
N LYS A 34 -1.43 -1.38 4.10
CA LYS A 34 -2.17 -1.96 5.23
C LYS A 34 -2.40 -3.46 5.07
N TYR A 35 -2.71 -3.91 3.85
CA TYR A 35 -2.94 -5.32 3.57
C TYR A 35 -1.66 -6.14 3.76
N ILE A 36 -0.54 -5.65 3.23
CA ILE A 36 0.79 -6.27 3.35
C ILE A 36 1.24 -6.31 4.82
N ILE A 37 1.16 -5.18 5.54
CA ILE A 37 1.53 -5.11 6.96
C ILE A 37 0.71 -6.12 7.77
N THR A 38 -0.59 -6.25 7.49
CA THR A 38 -1.46 -7.21 8.18
C THR A 38 -1.04 -8.66 7.89
N ALA A 39 -0.76 -9.00 6.63
CA ALA A 39 -0.34 -10.35 6.25
C ALA A 39 1.00 -10.74 6.88
N LEU A 40 1.95 -9.81 6.89
CA LEU A 40 3.26 -9.98 7.50
C LEU A 40 3.17 -10.05 9.03
N ALA A 41 2.32 -9.22 9.64
CA ALA A 41 2.08 -9.24 11.08
C ALA A 41 1.54 -10.58 11.56
N ASN A 42 0.60 -11.18 10.82
CA ASN A 42 0.06 -12.50 11.14
C ASN A 42 1.07 -13.65 10.98
N SER A 43 2.17 -13.39 10.26
CA SER A 43 3.22 -14.37 10.01
C SER A 43 4.44 -14.16 10.91
N ILE A 44 4.41 -13.16 11.79
CA ILE A 44 5.48 -12.95 12.76
C ILE A 44 5.39 -14.01 13.87
N PRO A 45 6.53 -14.52 14.35
CA PRO A 45 6.54 -15.37 15.54
C PRO A 45 5.91 -14.71 16.77
N ASP A 46 5.20 -15.48 17.61
CA ASP A 46 4.46 -14.99 18.79
C ASP A 46 5.35 -14.22 19.78
N ASP A 47 6.63 -14.61 19.91
CA ASP A 47 7.61 -13.94 20.78
C ASP A 47 7.99 -12.53 20.27
N LYS A 48 7.66 -12.22 19.02
CA LYS A 48 7.91 -10.94 18.34
C LYS A 48 6.66 -10.15 18.01
N ALA A 49 5.48 -10.73 18.23
CA ALA A 49 4.18 -10.08 18.00
C ALA A 49 3.95 -8.87 18.92
N ALA A 50 4.35 -8.94 20.19
CA ALA A 50 4.21 -7.83 21.12
C ALA A 50 5.05 -6.60 20.72
N GLU A 51 6.30 -6.81 20.29
CA GLU A 51 7.17 -5.75 19.74
C GLU A 51 6.59 -5.16 18.44
N LEU A 52 5.87 -5.98 17.66
CA LEU A 52 5.23 -5.52 16.43
C LEU A 52 4.01 -4.64 16.69
N GLU A 53 3.15 -5.03 17.64
CA GLU A 53 1.97 -4.24 18.01
C GLU A 53 2.37 -2.84 18.48
N GLU A 54 3.43 -2.72 19.29
CA GLU A 54 3.97 -1.43 19.71
C GLU A 54 4.39 -0.57 18.50
N LYS A 55 5.10 -1.17 17.53
CA LYS A 55 5.55 -0.46 16.32
C LYS A 55 4.44 -0.03 15.38
N ILE A 56 3.38 -0.84 15.26
CA ILE A 56 2.20 -0.51 14.45
C ILE A 56 1.43 0.65 15.10
N ASN A 57 1.29 0.65 16.42
CA ASN A 57 0.59 1.70 17.15
C ASN A 57 1.33 3.04 17.12
N ASP A 58 2.66 3.01 17.10
CA ASP A 58 3.51 4.21 17.06
C ASP A 58 3.80 4.71 15.63
N ASP A 59 3.23 4.08 14.60
CA ASP A 59 3.47 4.41 13.18
C ASP A 59 4.99 4.48 12.88
N ASP A 60 5.74 3.52 13.45
CA ASP A 60 7.20 3.54 13.43
C ASP A 60 7.70 3.44 11.97
N PRO A 61 8.48 4.42 11.47
CA PRO A 61 9.02 4.38 10.11
C PRO A 61 9.94 3.18 9.85
N LYS A 62 10.39 2.47 10.90
CA LYS A 62 11.19 1.25 10.80
C LYS A 62 10.37 -0.04 10.85
N LEU A 63 9.04 0.05 10.87
CA LEU A 63 8.15 -1.12 10.86
C LEU A 63 8.45 -2.05 9.68
N ALA A 64 8.70 -1.49 8.49
CA ALA A 64 9.05 -2.27 7.30
C ALA A 64 10.38 -3.03 7.45
N GLU A 65 11.41 -2.41 8.04
CA GLU A 65 12.70 -3.06 8.30
C GLU A 65 12.59 -4.15 9.36
N TYR A 66 11.77 -3.92 10.39
CA TYR A 66 11.50 -4.90 11.44
C TYR A 66 10.78 -6.14 10.88
N LEU A 67 9.73 -5.95 10.09
CA LEU A 67 9.01 -7.05 9.43
C LEU A 67 9.94 -7.83 8.50
N LYS A 68 10.76 -7.14 7.70
CA LYS A 68 11.73 -7.79 6.81
C LYS A 68 12.75 -8.66 7.57
N SER A 69 13.12 -8.27 8.78
CA SER A 69 14.14 -8.96 9.58
C SER A 69 13.59 -10.09 10.43
N ASN A 70 12.31 -10.03 10.82
CA ASN A 70 11.71 -10.94 11.80
C ASN A 70 10.60 -11.84 11.22
N VAL A 71 10.08 -11.53 10.03
CA VAL A 71 9.09 -12.38 9.36
C VAL A 71 9.83 -13.41 8.49
N PRO A 72 9.70 -14.72 8.78
CA PRO A 72 10.23 -15.76 7.90
C PRO A 72 9.48 -15.74 6.57
N ASP A 73 10.16 -16.07 5.47
CA ASP A 73 9.58 -16.07 4.12
C ASP A 73 8.92 -14.73 3.71
N TYR A 74 9.43 -13.61 4.24
CA TYR A 74 8.93 -12.25 4.01
C TYR A 74 8.61 -11.97 2.54
N GLU A 75 9.52 -12.28 1.61
CA GLU A 75 9.33 -12.03 0.18
C GLU A 75 8.18 -12.85 -0.40
N SER A 76 8.02 -14.10 0.04
CA SER A 76 6.94 -14.98 -0.42
C SER A 76 5.58 -14.51 0.10
N ILE A 77 5.52 -14.07 1.37
CA ILE A 77 4.30 -13.55 1.99
C ILE A 77 3.92 -12.22 1.36
N LEU A 78 4.89 -11.35 1.12
CA LEU A 78 4.69 -10.07 0.44
C LEU A 78 4.13 -10.29 -0.97
N GLN A 79 4.74 -11.20 -1.75
CA GLN A 79 4.25 -11.52 -3.10
C GLN A 79 2.82 -12.08 -3.05
N THR A 80 2.55 -13.02 -2.14
CA THR A 80 1.20 -13.60 -1.98
C THR A 80 0.17 -12.55 -1.57
N ALA A 81 0.54 -11.62 -0.68
CA ALA A 81 -0.33 -10.54 -0.23
C ALA A 81 -0.65 -9.57 -1.38
N VAL A 82 0.33 -9.24 -2.22
CA VAL A 82 0.13 -8.42 -3.42
C VAL A 82 -0.78 -9.14 -4.41
N ASP A 83 -0.53 -10.42 -4.69
CA ASP A 83 -1.33 -11.21 -5.64
C ASP A 83 -2.80 -11.33 -5.17
N ASN A 84 -3.02 -11.57 -3.87
CA ASN A 84 -4.36 -11.60 -3.29
C ASN A 84 -5.05 -10.25 -3.35
N PHE A 85 -4.34 -9.16 -3.06
CA PHE A 85 -4.88 -7.81 -3.16
C PHE A 85 -5.30 -7.47 -4.59
N VAL A 86 -4.48 -7.82 -5.58
CA VAL A 86 -4.80 -7.64 -7.01
C VAL A 86 -6.01 -8.49 -7.39
N ALA A 87 -6.04 -9.76 -7.00
CA ALA A 87 -7.18 -10.65 -7.29
C ALA A 87 -8.49 -10.17 -6.65
N ASP A 88 -8.45 -9.60 -5.45
CA ASP A 88 -9.63 -9.02 -4.79
C ASP A 88 -10.06 -7.70 -5.44
N ALA A 89 -9.11 -6.87 -5.89
CA ALA A 89 -9.41 -5.65 -6.64
C ALA A 89 -10.08 -5.98 -7.98
N GLU A 90 -9.62 -7.02 -8.69
CA GLU A 90 -10.20 -7.49 -9.95
C GLU A 90 -11.62 -8.04 -9.80
N LYS A 91 -11.94 -8.70 -8.68
CA LYS A 91 -13.30 -9.20 -8.39
C LYS A 91 -14.30 -8.11 -8.00
N THR A 92 -13.82 -6.93 -7.66
CA THR A 92 -14.66 -5.81 -7.20
C THR A 92 -14.99 -4.83 -8.35
N LEU A 93 -14.44 -5.05 -9.55
CA LEU A 93 -14.74 -4.35 -10.81
C LEU A 93 -15.86 -5.06 -11.59
#